data_AF-A0A0C2GRP6-F1
#
_entry.id   AF-A0A0C2GRP6-F1
#
_cell.length_a   1.000
_cell.length_b   1.000
_cell.length_c   1.000
_cell.angle_alpha   90.00
_cell.angle_beta   90.00
_cell.angle_gamma   90.00
#
_symmetry.space_group_name_H-M   'P 1'
#
loop_
_entity.id
_entity.type
_entity.pdbx_description
1 polymer ?
#
loop_
_entity_poly.entity_id
_entity_poly.type
_entity_poly.pdbx_seq_one_letter_code
_entity_poly.pdbx_strand_id
1 'polypeptide(L)'
;MMMQWGQFMSHDMAKTTLQPSAQCTSCAPVRSKCMPIPITLKDPNSAFKQKQCLKVSRSAPICHVTPREQLNENTAYIDGSMIYGSSPKDLHKFREARTGLLKMNRFNNQIVLPFDQSKCPHKDKCTASFTAGDIRANLFIGLSSLHILFAREHNR
;
A
#
# COMPACT_ATOMS: atom_id res chain seq x y z
N MET A 1 -16.80 -7.42 -8.72
CA MET A 1 -16.35 -7.58 -7.31
C MET A 1 -15.27 -8.65 -7.13
N MET A 2 -15.23 -9.73 -7.92
CA MET A 2 -14.24 -10.82 -7.77
C MET A 2 -12.77 -10.36 -7.75
N MET A 3 -12.34 -9.54 -8.72
CA MET A 3 -10.97 -9.00 -8.75
C MET A 3 -10.63 -8.19 -7.48
N GLN A 4 -11.56 -7.34 -7.07
CA GLN A 4 -11.38 -6.45 -5.92
C GLN A 4 -11.20 -7.24 -4.62
N TRP A 5 -12.01 -8.29 -4.45
CA TRP A 5 -11.90 -9.19 -3.31
C TRP A 5 -10.57 -9.94 -3.31
N GLY A 6 -10.14 -10.47 -4.46
CA GLY A 6 -8.84 -11.14 -4.57
C GLY A 6 -7.68 -10.25 -4.14
N GLN A 7 -7.68 -8.98 -4.54
CA GLN A 7 -6.66 -8.04 -4.10
C GLN A 7 -6.74 -7.71 -2.61
N PHE A 8 -7.94 -7.50 -2.08
CA PHE A 8 -8.16 -7.23 -0.66
C PHE A 8 -7.66 -8.40 0.22
N MET A 9 -7.92 -9.64 -0.19
CA MET A 9 -7.41 -10.85 0.47
C MET A 9 -5.89 -10.98 0.34
N SER A 10 -5.33 -10.69 -0.83
CA SER A 10 -3.86 -10.70 -1.01
C SER A 10 -3.16 -9.70 -0.09
N HIS A 11 -3.82 -8.59 0.26
CA HIS A 11 -3.30 -7.60 1.19
C HIS A 11 -3.37 -8.03 2.65
N ASP A 12 -4.08 -9.11 2.97
CA ASP A 12 -4.03 -9.76 4.28
C ASP A 12 -2.77 -10.64 4.37
N MET A 13 -2.55 -11.45 3.34
CA MET A 13 -1.54 -12.51 3.37
C MET A 13 -0.10 -12.03 3.17
N ALA A 14 0.11 -11.00 2.35
CA ALA A 14 1.47 -10.65 1.92
C ALA A 14 1.69 -9.17 1.63
N LYS A 15 2.80 -8.66 2.15
CA LYS A 15 3.38 -7.36 1.82
C LYS A 15 4.90 -7.45 1.83
N THR A 16 5.53 -7.29 0.67
CA THR A 16 6.99 -7.33 0.60
C THR A 16 7.59 -5.93 0.71
N THR A 17 8.50 -5.75 1.67
CA THR A 17 9.28 -4.50 1.79
C THR A 17 10.13 -4.28 0.54
N LEU A 18 10.22 -3.05 0.05
CA LEU A 18 11.12 -2.68 -1.05
C LEU A 18 12.39 -2.00 -0.54
N GLN A 19 13.50 -2.18 -1.27
CA GLN A 19 14.68 -1.34 -1.09
C GLN A 19 14.35 0.12 -1.41
N PRO A 20 15.01 1.11 -0.76
CA PRO A 20 14.77 2.53 -1.02
C PRO A 20 14.93 2.88 -2.51
N SER A 21 13.86 3.38 -3.14
CA SER A 21 13.84 3.69 -4.57
C SER A 21 14.65 4.92 -4.97
N ALA A 22 14.97 5.78 -4.01
CA ALA A 22 15.81 6.96 -4.22
C ALA A 22 17.20 6.63 -4.79
N GLN A 23 17.67 5.38 -4.66
CA GLN A 23 18.96 4.94 -5.21
C GLN A 23 18.86 4.44 -6.66
N CYS A 24 17.65 4.22 -7.17
CA CYS A 24 17.40 3.72 -8.53
C CYS A 24 17.06 4.89 -9.47
N THR A 25 17.98 5.85 -9.61
CA THR A 25 17.74 7.09 -10.37
C THR A 25 18.02 6.96 -11.86
N SER A 26 18.86 6.01 -12.28
CA SER A 26 19.27 5.79 -13.67
C SER A 26 18.94 4.37 -14.15
N CYS A 27 19.22 4.08 -15.42
CA CYS A 27 19.09 2.74 -16.00
C CYS A 27 20.29 1.83 -15.71
N ALA A 28 21.22 2.27 -14.85
CA ALA A 28 22.32 1.43 -14.42
C ALA A 28 21.85 0.47 -13.31
N PRO A 29 22.18 -0.83 -13.39
CA PRO A 29 21.89 -1.75 -12.31
C PRO A 29 22.70 -1.39 -11.06
N VAL A 30 22.05 -1.40 -9.90
CA VAL A 30 22.72 -1.25 -8.60
C VAL A 30 22.64 -2.59 -7.90
N ARG A 31 23.81 -3.19 -7.63
CA ARG A 31 23.92 -4.53 -7.06
C ARG A 31 23.01 -4.66 -5.83
N SER A 32 22.19 -5.71 -5.82
CA SER A 32 21.27 -6.05 -4.72
C SER A 32 20.15 -5.05 -4.41
N LYS A 33 20.03 -3.94 -5.15
CA LYS A 33 19.07 -2.85 -4.85
C LYS A 33 18.18 -2.45 -6.03
N CYS A 34 18.74 -2.29 -7.22
CA CYS A 34 18.01 -1.83 -8.39
C CYS A 34 18.08 -2.87 -9.51
N MET A 35 16.95 -3.10 -10.18
CA MET A 35 16.83 -3.97 -11.33
C MET A 35 16.15 -3.18 -12.46
N PRO A 36 16.89 -2.37 -13.22
CA PRO A 36 16.31 -1.65 -14.35
C PRO A 36 15.82 -2.65 -15.41
N ILE A 37 14.61 -2.45 -15.92
CA ILE A 37 14.06 -3.24 -17.03
C ILE A 37 14.19 -2.40 -18.30
N PRO A 38 15.03 -2.80 -19.28
CA PRO A 38 15.22 -2.03 -20.50
C PRO A 38 13.91 -1.98 -21.31
N ILE A 39 13.58 -0.80 -21.83
CA ILE A 39 12.46 -0.61 -22.74
C ILE A 39 12.93 -0.95 -24.15
N THR A 40 12.15 -1.76 -24.86
CA THR A 40 12.47 -2.15 -26.24
C THR A 40 12.39 -0.95 -27.19
N LEU A 41 13.32 -0.89 -28.15
CA LEU A 41 13.29 0.13 -29.21
C LEU A 41 12.09 -0.03 -30.14
N LYS A 42 11.46 -1.21 -30.16
CA LYS A 42 10.25 -1.51 -30.94
C LYS A 42 8.96 -1.06 -30.27
N ASP A 43 9.02 -0.41 -29.11
CA ASP A 43 7.83 0.07 -28.43
C ASP A 43 7.13 1.16 -29.28
N PRO A 44 5.82 1.07 -29.51
CA PRO A 44 5.10 2.02 -30.36
C PRO A 44 5.02 3.42 -29.74
N ASN A 45 5.13 3.52 -28.41
CA ASN A 45 5.04 4.79 -27.69
C ASN A 45 6.41 5.47 -27.64
N SER A 46 6.59 6.51 -28.45
CA SER A 46 7.83 7.30 -28.50
C SER A 46 8.22 7.92 -27.16
N ALA A 47 7.24 8.41 -26.39
CA ALA A 47 7.47 9.00 -25.07
C ALA A 47 7.92 7.93 -24.04
N PHE A 48 7.42 6.70 -24.18
CA PHE A 48 7.87 5.60 -23.32
C PHE A 48 9.29 5.16 -23.68
N LYS A 49 9.62 5.05 -24.98
CA LYS A 49 10.99 4.76 -25.45
C LYS A 49 12.03 5.76 -24.95
N GLN A 50 11.69 7.05 -24.91
CA GLN A 50 12.58 8.09 -24.39
C GLN A 50 13.00 7.85 -22.94
N LYS A 51 12.24 7.09 -22.15
CA LYS A 51 12.59 6.74 -20.77
C LYS A 51 13.70 5.69 -20.66
N GLN A 52 14.01 4.97 -21.74
CA GLN A 52 15.04 3.92 -21.88
C GLN A 52 14.86 2.67 -21.00
N CYS A 53 14.39 2.80 -19.77
CA CYS A 53 14.13 1.70 -18.85
C CYS A 53 13.00 2.02 -17.86
N LEU A 54 12.43 0.97 -17.29
CA LEU A 54 11.65 1.04 -16.05
C LEU A 54 12.59 0.87 -14.86
N LYS A 55 12.58 1.85 -13.95
CA LYS A 55 13.37 1.84 -12.73
C LYS A 55 12.63 1.03 -11.67
N VAL A 56 13.15 -0.14 -11.31
CA VAL A 56 12.54 -1.03 -10.32
C VAL A 56 13.49 -1.24 -9.14
N SER A 57 12.99 -1.00 -7.94
CA SER A 57 13.66 -1.36 -6.69
C SER A 57 13.38 -2.82 -6.38
N ARG A 58 14.44 -3.55 -6.01
CA ARG A 58 14.31 -4.95 -5.58
C ARG A 58 13.68 -5.00 -4.19
N SER A 59 12.97 -6.09 -3.90
CA SER A 59 12.49 -6.41 -2.56
C SER A 59 13.64 -6.42 -1.54
N ALA A 60 13.40 -5.90 -0.35
CA ALA A 60 14.40 -5.88 0.71
C ALA A 60 14.69 -7.30 1.20
N PRO A 61 15.98 -7.64 1.41
CA PRO A 61 16.35 -8.94 1.93
C PRO A 61 16.18 -8.99 3.45
N ILE A 62 15.97 -10.19 3.98
CA ILE A 62 16.20 -10.44 5.40
C ILE A 62 17.72 -10.39 5.65
N CYS A 63 18.16 -9.67 6.68
CA CYS A 63 19.57 -9.56 7.02
C CYS A 63 20.15 -10.92 7.41
N HIS A 64 21.39 -11.20 6.98
CA HIS A 64 22.15 -12.40 7.35
C HIS A 64 21.54 -13.76 6.93
N VAL A 65 20.64 -13.78 5.94
CA VAL A 65 20.10 -15.03 5.38
C VAL A 65 20.71 -15.29 3.99
N THR A 66 21.23 -16.51 3.79
CA THR A 66 21.76 -17.01 2.51
C THR A 66 21.14 -18.37 2.19
N PRO A 67 20.53 -18.57 1.02
CA PRO A 67 20.37 -17.63 -0.09
C PRO A 67 19.50 -16.40 0.28
N ARG A 68 19.47 -15.40 -0.61
CA ARG A 68 18.75 -14.13 -0.35
C ARG A 68 17.24 -14.37 -0.25
N GLU A 69 16.70 -14.25 0.95
CA GLU A 69 15.25 -14.31 1.21
C GLU A 69 14.62 -12.93 1.38
N GLN A 70 13.31 -12.81 1.13
CA GLN A 70 12.55 -11.56 1.25
C GLN A 70 11.67 -11.57 2.50
N LEU A 71 11.40 -10.38 3.04
CA LEU A 71 10.53 -10.23 4.20
C LEU A 71 9.07 -10.04 3.78
N ASN A 72 8.17 -10.81 4.40
CA ASN A 72 6.75 -10.49 4.46
C ASN A 72 6.47 -9.64 5.70
N GLU A 73 5.95 -8.43 5.53
CA GLU A 73 5.57 -7.52 6.63
C GLU A 73 4.20 -7.84 7.23
N ASN A 74 3.43 -8.72 6.58
CA ASN A 74 2.13 -9.13 7.06
C ASN A 74 2.20 -10.40 7.91
N THR A 75 1.12 -10.63 8.66
CA THR A 75 0.87 -11.94 9.25
C THR A 75 0.65 -12.97 8.12
N ALA A 76 1.00 -14.22 8.38
CA ALA A 76 0.87 -15.29 7.37
C ALA A 76 -0.57 -15.83 7.25
N TYR A 77 -1.48 -15.36 8.09
CA TYR A 77 -2.84 -15.87 8.22
C TYR A 77 -3.84 -15.01 7.44
N ILE A 78 -5.05 -15.53 7.32
CA ILE A 78 -6.22 -14.73 6.92
C ILE A 78 -6.88 -14.29 8.22
N ASP A 79 -6.47 -13.15 8.75
CA ASP A 79 -6.85 -12.65 10.08
C ASP A 79 -7.35 -11.20 10.07
N GLY A 80 -7.45 -10.57 8.90
CA GLY A 80 -7.87 -9.19 8.78
C GLY A 80 -6.76 -8.18 9.06
N SER A 81 -5.49 -8.56 9.01
CA SER A 81 -4.34 -7.66 9.18
C SER A 81 -4.37 -6.45 8.26
N MET A 82 -4.98 -6.55 7.07
CA MET A 82 -5.18 -5.40 6.18
C MET A 82 -6.12 -4.32 6.76
N ILE A 83 -6.92 -4.66 7.76
CA ILE A 83 -7.78 -3.75 8.53
C ILE A 83 -7.07 -3.34 9.83
N TYR A 84 -6.52 -4.30 10.56
CA TYR A 84 -6.04 -4.11 11.94
C TYR A 84 -4.54 -3.79 12.07
N GLY A 85 -3.78 -3.98 11.01
CA GLY A 85 -2.31 -3.91 10.99
C GLY A 85 -1.65 -5.24 11.34
N SER A 86 -0.35 -5.31 11.09
CA SER A 86 0.45 -6.55 11.20
C SER A 86 1.47 -6.49 12.35
N SER A 87 1.44 -5.44 13.17
CA SER A 87 2.34 -5.27 14.30
C SER A 87 1.62 -4.75 15.56
N PRO A 88 2.15 -5.00 16.77
CA PRO A 88 1.56 -4.44 18.00
C PRO A 88 1.53 -2.90 18.01
N LYS A 89 2.48 -2.24 17.32
CA LYS A 89 2.51 -0.77 17.21
C LYS A 89 1.34 -0.24 16.37
N ASP A 90 0.84 -1.04 15.43
CA ASP A 90 -0.28 -0.66 14.57
C ASP A 90 -1.62 -0.62 15.32
N LEU A 91 -1.78 -1.44 16.38
CA LEU A 91 -2.99 -1.43 17.20
C LEU A 91 -3.35 -0.03 17.70
N HIS A 92 -2.38 0.70 18.25
CA HIS A 92 -2.60 2.07 18.75
C HIS A 92 -2.80 3.10 17.62
N LYS A 93 -2.29 2.79 16.42
CA LYS A 93 -2.43 3.66 15.26
C LYS A 93 -3.85 3.66 14.74
N PHE A 94 -4.49 2.49 14.65
CA PHE A 94 -5.80 2.33 14.00
C PHE A 94 -6.98 2.26 14.97
N ARG A 95 -6.77 1.85 16.23
CA ARG A 95 -7.84 1.80 17.23
C ARG A 95 -8.07 3.12 17.93
N GLU A 96 -9.33 3.44 18.19
CA GLU A 96 -9.71 4.52 19.07
C GLU A 96 -9.37 4.12 20.52
N ALA A 97 -8.42 4.84 21.13
CA ALA A 97 -7.70 4.36 22.31
C ALA A 97 -8.58 4.02 23.53
N ARG A 98 -9.72 4.72 23.69
CA ARG A 98 -10.63 4.55 24.84
C ARG A 98 -11.80 3.62 24.56
N THR A 99 -11.90 3.06 23.35
CA THR A 99 -13.03 2.23 22.93
C THR A 99 -12.52 0.92 22.30
N GLY A 100 -13.46 0.01 22.02
CA GLY A 100 -13.17 -1.18 21.21
C GLY A 100 -13.07 -0.88 19.71
N LEU A 101 -13.37 0.35 19.28
CA LEU A 101 -13.62 0.72 17.90
C LEU A 101 -12.35 1.08 17.13
N LEU A 102 -12.45 1.03 15.79
CA LEU A 102 -11.47 1.64 14.90
C LEU A 102 -11.70 3.14 14.76
N LYS A 103 -10.62 3.91 14.62
CA LYS A 103 -10.68 5.33 14.30
C LYS A 103 -11.37 5.51 12.95
N MET A 104 -12.35 6.40 12.90
CA MET A 104 -13.06 6.76 11.67
C MET A 104 -13.26 8.28 11.63
N ASN A 105 -13.32 8.85 10.43
CA ASN A 105 -13.61 10.27 10.22
C ASN A 105 -15.01 10.44 9.61
N ARG A 106 -15.70 11.52 9.98
CA ARG A 106 -16.87 11.98 9.24
C ARG A 106 -16.43 12.98 8.17
N PHE A 107 -16.76 12.70 6.91
CA PHE A 107 -16.47 13.57 5.77
C PHE A 107 -17.62 13.52 4.77
N ASN A 108 -18.13 14.68 4.33
CA ASN A 108 -19.31 14.77 3.45
C ASN A 108 -20.49 13.91 3.89
N ASN A 109 -20.80 13.94 5.19
CA ASN A 109 -21.86 13.16 5.82
C ASN A 109 -21.70 11.61 5.73
N GLN A 110 -20.51 11.13 5.38
CA GLN A 110 -20.15 9.71 5.37
C GLN A 110 -19.10 9.38 6.43
N ILE A 111 -19.11 8.16 6.95
CA ILE A 111 -18.09 7.65 7.88
C ILE A 111 -17.00 6.95 7.06
N VAL A 112 -15.81 7.52 6.98
CA VAL A 112 -14.70 6.99 6.17
C VAL A 112 -13.50 6.69 7.07
N LEU A 113 -12.50 6.02 6.51
CA LEU A 113 -11.23 5.81 7.19
C LEU A 113 -10.58 7.16 7.52
N PRO A 114 -9.71 7.23 8.55
CA PRO A 114 -9.02 8.46 8.89
C PRO A 114 -8.14 8.97 7.75
N PHE A 115 -8.18 10.27 7.49
CA PHE A 115 -7.29 10.95 6.55
C PHE A 115 -7.16 12.42 6.93
N ASP A 116 -6.17 13.11 6.37
CA ASP A 116 -5.98 14.55 6.56
C ASP A 116 -6.99 15.36 5.73
N GLN A 117 -8.03 15.88 6.39
CA GLN A 117 -9.08 16.67 5.74
C GLN A 117 -8.58 18.02 5.20
N SER A 118 -7.44 18.53 5.69
CA SER A 118 -6.84 19.77 5.17
C SER A 118 -6.37 19.63 3.71
N LYS A 119 -6.18 18.39 3.25
CA LYS A 119 -5.87 18.07 1.84
C LYS A 119 -7.10 18.08 0.92
N CYS A 120 -8.28 18.41 1.47
CA CYS A 120 -9.55 18.49 0.75
C CYS A 120 -10.30 19.80 1.04
N PRO A 121 -9.71 20.98 0.77
CA PRO A 121 -10.38 22.27 0.96
C PRO A 121 -11.59 22.47 0.04
N HIS A 122 -11.55 21.89 -1.17
CA HIS A 122 -12.62 21.97 -2.16
C HIS A 122 -12.80 20.62 -2.86
N LYS A 123 -14.00 20.37 -3.43
CA LYS A 123 -14.29 19.10 -4.14
C LYS A 123 -13.33 18.84 -5.30
N ASP A 124 -12.96 19.88 -6.03
CA ASP A 124 -12.08 19.78 -7.21
C ASP A 124 -10.59 19.74 -6.85
N LYS A 125 -10.25 19.95 -5.58
CA LYS A 125 -8.88 19.94 -5.04
C LYS A 125 -8.86 19.11 -3.76
N CYS A 126 -9.14 17.82 -3.89
CA CYS A 126 -9.15 16.88 -2.78
C CYS A 126 -8.28 15.67 -3.08
N THR A 127 -7.21 15.52 -2.30
CA THR A 127 -6.33 14.35 -2.36
C THR A 127 -6.44 13.60 -1.04
N ALA A 128 -7.44 12.72 -0.94
CA ALA A 128 -7.62 11.87 0.22
C ALA A 128 -6.63 10.69 0.19
N SER A 129 -5.93 10.47 1.30
CA SER A 129 -5.11 9.28 1.53
C SER A 129 -5.49 8.69 2.88
N PHE A 130 -6.23 7.60 2.84
CA PHE A 130 -6.77 6.91 4.00
C PHE A 130 -5.68 6.19 4.78
N THR A 131 -5.84 6.18 6.09
CA THR A 131 -5.03 5.43 7.04
C THR A 131 -5.76 4.14 7.38
N ALA A 132 -5.15 3.00 7.08
CA ALA A 132 -5.68 1.65 7.32
C ALA A 132 -4.55 0.69 7.72
N GLY A 133 -4.93 -0.52 8.17
CA GLY A 133 -4.01 -1.62 8.48
C GLY A 133 -2.96 -1.86 7.41
N ASP A 134 -3.37 -1.81 6.14
CA ASP A 134 -2.47 -1.88 4.99
C ASP A 134 -2.35 -0.53 4.25
N ILE A 135 -1.12 -0.08 3.99
CA ILE A 135 -0.83 1.21 3.32
C ILE A 135 -1.31 1.27 1.87
N ARG A 136 -1.52 0.11 1.23
CA ARG A 136 -1.95 -0.02 -0.17
C ARG A 136 -3.47 0.12 -0.30
N ALA A 137 -4.20 0.38 0.79
CA ALA A 137 -5.64 0.67 0.77
C ALA A 137 -6.02 1.81 -0.20
N ASN A 138 -5.08 2.69 -0.54
CA ASN A 138 -5.27 3.85 -1.42
C ASN A 138 -4.89 3.62 -2.89
N LEU A 139 -4.54 2.38 -3.30
CA LEU A 139 -4.12 2.11 -4.68
C LEU A 139 -5.19 2.49 -5.72
N PHE A 140 -6.47 2.28 -5.38
CA PHE A 140 -7.62 2.66 -6.20
C PHE A 140 -8.90 2.60 -5.37
N ILE A 141 -9.92 3.31 -5.83
CA ILE A 141 -11.13 3.63 -5.05
C ILE A 141 -11.91 2.37 -4.62
N GLY A 142 -11.93 1.33 -5.46
CA GLY A 142 -12.62 0.08 -5.14
C GLY A 142 -12.03 -0.62 -3.92
N LEU A 143 -10.70 -0.61 -3.79
CA LEU A 143 -10.01 -1.20 -2.64
C LEU A 143 -10.25 -0.39 -1.38
N SER A 144 -10.14 0.94 -1.48
CA SER A 144 -10.45 1.85 -0.36
C SER A 144 -11.88 1.63 0.13
N SER A 145 -12.82 1.40 -0.78
CA SER A 145 -14.22 1.14 -0.44
C SER A 145 -14.39 -0.15 0.37
N LEU A 146 -13.65 -1.23 0.06
CA LEU A 146 -13.66 -2.45 0.88
C LEU A 146 -13.06 -2.21 2.27
N HIS A 147 -11.92 -1.53 2.38
CA HIS A 147 -11.35 -1.21 3.70
C HIS A 147 -12.34 -0.38 4.54
N ILE A 148 -13.02 0.61 3.94
CA ILE A 148 -14.05 1.40 4.64
C ILE A 148 -15.22 0.51 5.07
N LEU A 149 -15.69 -0.38 4.20
CA LEU A 149 -16.82 -1.27 4.50
C LEU A 149 -16.53 -2.15 5.71
N PHE A 150 -15.37 -2.83 5.71
CA PHE A 150 -15.00 -3.73 6.81
C PHE A 150 -14.65 -2.97 8.10
N ALA A 151 -14.07 -1.77 8.01
CA ALA A 151 -13.86 -0.93 9.19
C ALA A 151 -15.19 -0.44 9.79
N ARG A 152 -16.20 -0.15 8.95
CA ARG A 152 -17.56 0.15 9.42
C ARG A 152 -18.22 -1.07 10.06
N GLU A 153 -18.06 -2.26 9.49
CA GLU A 153 -18.61 -3.50 10.07
C GLU A 153 -17.99 -3.81 11.42
N HIS A 154 -16.70 -3.55 11.63
CA HIS A 154 -16.08 -3.66 12.94
C HIS A 154 -16.72 -2.72 13.98
N ASN A 155 -17.15 -1.52 13.56
CA ASN A 155 -17.76 -0.53 14.44
C ASN A 155 -19.28 -0.65 14.59
N ARG A 156 -19.92 -1.66 13.97
CA ARG A 156 -21.37 -1.89 14.02
C ARG A 156 -21.77 -2.73 15.22
#